data_AF-A0A3G6TBG3-F1
#
_entry.id   AF-A0A3G6TBG3-F1
#
_cell.length_a   1.000
_cell.length_b   1.000
_cell.length_c   1.000
_cell.angle_alpha   90.00
_cell.angle_beta   90.00
_cell.angle_gamma   90.00
#
_symmetry.space_group_name_H-M   'P 1'
#
loop_
_entity.id
_entity.type
_entity.pdbx_description
1 polymer ?
#
loop_
_entity_poly.entity_id
_entity_poly.type
_entity_poly.pdbx_seq_one_letter_code
_entity_poly.pdbx_strand_id
1 'polypeptide(L)' 'MSVLKVHYDPFGNTNDDFSWSDAGYCGTYLSDGNSTNDKDLVSCKKCKKKFEQADEEVKIARQQELNDMQGYVDFIEENK' A
#
# COMPACT_ATOMS: atom_id res chain seq x y z
N MET A 1 -26.66 11.52 3.40
CA MET A 1 -25.32 11.23 3.93
C MET A 1 -24.69 10.15 3.06
N SER A 2 -23.61 10.46 2.35
CA SER A 2 -22.83 9.42 1.66
C SER A 2 -22.21 8.53 2.74
N VAL A 3 -22.47 7.23 2.70
CA VAL A 3 -21.83 6.27 3.61
C VAL A 3 -20.32 6.32 3.35
N LEU A 4 -19.53 6.68 4.36
CA LEU A 4 -18.08 6.64 4.33
C LEU A 4 -17.63 5.21 4.01
N LYS A 5 -16.92 5.04 2.89
CA LYS A 5 -16.41 3.73 2.45
C LYS A 5 -14.95 3.61 2.82
N VAL A 6 -14.58 2.53 3.49
CA VAL A 6 -13.19 2.22 3.79
C VAL A 6 -12.50 1.80 2.50
N HIS A 7 -11.42 2.50 2.16
CA HIS A 7 -10.61 2.26 0.98
C HIS A 7 -9.42 1.36 1.29
N TYR A 8 -8.96 0.61 0.29
CA TYR A 8 -7.74 -0.17 0.43
C TYR A 8 -6.53 0.70 0.17
N ASP A 9 -5.55 0.61 1.05
CA ASP A 9 -4.22 1.18 0.90
C ASP A 9 -3.19 0.06 1.17
N PRO A 10 -2.70 -0.63 0.12
CA PRO A 10 -1.78 -1.76 0.27
C PRO A 10 -0.41 -1.37 0.82
N PHE A 11 -0.06 -0.09 0.76
CA PHE A 11 1.20 0.45 1.28
C PHE A 11 1.02 1.13 2.63
N GLY A 12 -0.22 1.23 3.11
CA GLY A 12 -0.53 1.71 4.45
C GLY A 12 0.10 0.82 5.52
N ASN A 13 0.58 1.45 6.58
CA ASN A 13 1.05 0.74 7.78
C ASN A 13 -0.16 0.42 8.66
N THR A 14 -0.28 -0.82 9.13
CA THR A 14 -1.34 -1.23 10.07
C THR A 14 -1.30 -0.47 11.40
N ASN A 15 -0.12 0.07 11.75
CA ASN A 15 0.11 0.71 13.05
C ASN A 15 0.07 2.24 12.99
N ASP A 16 -0.10 2.83 11.81
CA ASP A 16 -0.19 4.28 11.69
C ASP A 16 -1.66 4.69 11.77
N ASP A 17 -2.00 5.54 12.74
CA ASP A 17 -3.33 6.16 12.88
C ASP A 17 -3.69 7.04 11.67
N PHE A 18 -2.71 7.39 10.84
CA PHE A 18 -2.84 8.20 9.64
C PHE A 18 -2.25 7.48 8.43
N SER A 19 -3.10 7.16 7.45
CA SER A 19 -2.62 6.85 6.11
C SER A 19 -2.12 8.13 5.45
N TRP A 20 -0.91 8.07 4.90
CA TRP A 20 -0.28 9.16 4.16
C TRP A 20 -0.85 9.34 2.75
N SER A 21 -1.81 8.50 2.33
CA SER A 21 -2.31 8.52 0.96
C SER A 21 -3.55 9.41 0.84
N ASP A 22 -3.47 10.45 0.00
CA ASP A 22 -4.62 11.32 -0.32
C ASP A 22 -5.74 10.57 -1.06
N ALA A 23 -5.45 9.37 -1.57
CA ALA A 23 -6.40 8.52 -2.27
C ALA A 23 -6.24 7.05 -1.91
N GLY A 24 -7.35 6.32 -1.85
CA GLY A 24 -7.31 4.87 -1.83
C GLY A 24 -6.73 4.31 -3.13
N TYR A 25 -6.25 3.06 -3.09
CA TYR A 25 -5.66 2.37 -4.25
C TYR A 25 -6.53 2.37 -5.51
N CYS A 26 -7.86 2.48 -5.35
CA CYS A 26 -8.78 2.64 -6.48
C CYS A 26 -8.79 4.04 -7.12
N GLY A 27 -7.92 4.97 -6.71
CA GLY A 27 -7.84 6.36 -7.20
C GLY A 27 -8.97 7.24 -6.69
N THR A 28 -9.63 6.88 -5.59
CA THR A 28 -10.69 7.70 -4.99
C THR A 28 -10.11 8.46 -3.81
N TYR A 29 -10.25 9.79 -3.83
CA TYR A 29 -9.80 10.66 -2.74
C TYR A 29 -10.43 10.28 -1.41
N LEU A 30 -9.61 10.28 -0.36
CA LEU A 30 -10.05 10.03 1.01
C LEU A 30 -10.49 11.37 1.62
N SER A 31 -11.79 11.54 1.87
CA SER A 31 -12.28 12.77 2.49
C SER A 31 -11.94 12.86 3.98
N ASP A 32 -11.68 11.72 4.64
CA ASP A 32 -11.57 11.62 6.10
C ASP A 32 -10.51 10.57 6.53
N GLY A 33 -9.47 10.33 5.73
CA GLY A 33 -8.38 9.40 6.08
C GLY A 33 -8.80 7.93 6.23
N ASN A 34 -9.89 7.53 5.60
CA ASN A 34 -10.52 6.23 5.81
C ASN A 34 -9.96 5.13 4.89
N SER A 35 -8.66 4.87 4.99
CA SER A 35 -7.99 3.77 4.31
C SER A 35 -7.47 2.72 5.29
N THR A 36 -7.22 1.52 4.77
CA THR A 36 -6.68 0.40 5.53
C THR A 36 -5.96 -0.56 4.59
N ASN A 37 -4.95 -1.25 5.08
CA ASN A 37 -4.33 -2.39 4.40
C ASN A 37 -5.01 -3.73 4.77
N ASP A 38 -6.02 -3.72 5.65
CA ASP A 38 -6.81 -4.90 5.99
C ASP A 38 -7.98 -5.07 5.00
N LYS A 39 -7.87 -6.08 4.13
CA LYS A 39 -8.87 -6.37 3.09
C LYS A 39 -10.26 -6.67 3.64
N ASP A 40 -10.36 -7.20 4.87
CA ASP A 40 -11.64 -7.54 5.49
C ASP A 40 -12.38 -6.29 5.95
N LEU A 41 -11.65 -5.23 6.30
CA LEU A 41 -12.19 -3.94 6.71
C LEU A 41 -12.57 -3.03 5.51
N VAL A 42 -12.06 -3.33 4.30
CA VAL A 42 -12.37 -2.56 3.09
C VAL A 42 -13.86 -2.70 2.74
N SER A 43 -14.55 -1.57 2.56
CA SER A 43 -15.94 -1.54 2.08
C SER A 43 -16.08 -0.91 0.67
N CYS A 44 -15.01 -0.34 0.12
CA CYS A 44 -14.99 0.19 -1.25
C CYS A 44 -14.98 -0.93 -2.31
N LYS A 45 -16.08 -1.10 -3.03
CA LYS A 45 -16.21 -2.09 -4.13
C LYS A 45 -15.15 -1.95 -5.23
N LYS A 46 -14.69 -0.72 -5.52
CA LYS A 46 -13.63 -0.49 -6.53
C LYS A 46 -12.28 -1.00 -6.05
N CYS A 47 -11.98 -0.87 -4.75
CA CYS A 47 -10.77 -1.42 -4.14
C CYS A 47 -10.80 -2.94 -4.12
N LYS A 48 -11.94 -3.56 -3.74
CA LYS A 48 -12.07 -5.03 -3.72
C LYS A 48 -11.78 -5.69 -5.07
N LYS A 49 -12.16 -5.04 -6.18
CA LYS A 49 -11.89 -5.52 -7.54
C LYS A 49 -10.42 -5.47 -7.95
N LYS A 50 -9.57 -4.81 -7.14
CA LYS A 50 -8.15 -4.61 -7.45
C LYS A 50 -7.22 -5.25 -6.42
N PHE A 51 -7.72 -6.10 -5.52
CA PHE A 51 -6.88 -6.73 -4.50
C PHE A 51 -5.75 -7.56 -5.09
N GLU A 52 -6.05 -8.39 -6.10
CA GLU A 52 -5.03 -9.22 -6.76
C GLU A 52 -3.94 -8.36 -7.42
N GLN A 53 -4.34 -7.31 -8.15
CA GLN A 53 -3.40 -6.37 -8.76
C GLN A 53 -2.52 -5.69 -7.69
N ALA A 54 -3.13 -5.23 -6.60
CA ALA A 54 -2.40 -4.60 -5.51
C ALA A 54 -1.41 -5.56 -4.84
N ASP A 55 -1.76 -6.82 -4.65
CA ASP A 55 -0.88 -7.83 -4.06
C ASP A 55 0.33 -8.12 -4.94
N GLU A 56 0.11 -8.21 -6.27
CA GLU A 56 1.20 -8.37 -7.23
C GLU A 56 2.15 -7.18 -7.21
N GLU A 57 1.62 -5.96 -7.22
CA GLU A 57 2.42 -4.73 -7.15
C GLU A 57 3.20 -4.62 -5.84
N VAL A 58 2.59 -4.92 -4.70
CA VAL A 58 3.28 -4.97 -3.40
C VAL A 58 4.39 -6.00 -3.43
N LYS A 59 4.14 -7.20 -3.96
CA LYS A 59 5.16 -8.24 -4.03
C LYS A 59 6.36 -7.80 -4.88
N ILE A 60 6.10 -7.17 -6.03
CA ILE A 60 7.16 -6.62 -6.89
C ILE A 60 7.93 -5.52 -6.16
N ALA A 61 7.24 -4.58 -5.52
CA ALA A 61 7.86 -3.49 -4.78
C ALA A 61 8.75 -4.01 -3.63
N ARG A 62 8.27 -4.98 -2.85
CA ARG A 62 9.08 -5.60 -1.77
C ARG A 62 10.29 -6.36 -2.30
N GLN A 63 10.16 -7.04 -3.44
CA GLN A 63 11.30 -7.70 -4.07
C GLN A 63 12.34 -6.68 -4.55
N GLN A 64 11.89 -5.56 -5.13
CA GLN A 64 12.76 -4.46 -5.54
C GLN A 64 13.50 -3.87 -4.33
N GLU A 65 12.79 -3.58 -3.23
CA GLU A 65 13.40 -3.08 -1.99
C GLU A 65 14.49 -4.03 -1.46
N LEU A 66 14.23 -5.35 -1.45
CA LEU A 66 15.22 -6.35 -1.05
C LEU A 66 16.45 -6.35 -1.97
N ASN A 67 16.23 -6.27 -3.28
CA ASN A 67 17.31 -6.25 -4.27
C ASN A 67 18.15 -4.96 -4.14
N ASP A 68 17.50 -3.82 -3.91
CA ASP A 68 18.18 -2.53 -3.73
C ASP A 68 19.03 -2.52 -2.45
N MET A 69 18.51 -3.09 -1.35
CA MET A 69 19.27 -3.27 -0.10
C MET A 69 20.48 -4.20 -0.30
N GLN A 70 20.31 -5.31 -1.02
CA GLN A 70 21.41 -6.21 -1.31
C GLN A 70 22.46 -5.53 -2.20
N GLY A 71 22.04 -4.83 -3.24
CA GLY A 71 22.95 -4.09 -4.13
C GLY A 71 23.75 -3.01 -3.39
N TYR A 72 23.16 -2.38 -2.36
CA TYR A 72 23.90 -1.46 -1.49
C TYR A 72 24.97 -2.19 -0.67
N VAL A 73 24.66 -3.36 -0.09
CA VAL A 73 25.63 -4.17 0.65
C VAL A 73 26.78 -4.59 -0.27
N ASP A 74 26.47 -5.11 -1.45
CA ASP A 74 27.46 -5.56 -2.44
C ASP A 74 28.39 -4.40 -2.83
N PHE A 75 27.82 -3.20 -3.10
CA PHE A 75 28.60 -2.00 -3.39
C PHE A 75 29.57 -1.63 -2.26
N ILE A 76 29.15 -1.72 -1.00
CA ILE A 76 30.00 -1.42 0.15
C ILE A 76 31.11 -2.46 0.31
N GLU A 77 30.85 -3.73 0.01
CA GLU A 77 31.87 -4.79 0.11
C GLU A 77 32.93 -4.71 -0.99
N GLU A 78 32.54 -4.35 -2.22
CA GLU A 78 33.48 -4.15 -3.33
C GLU A 78 34.40 -2.93 -3.16
N ASN A 79 34.00 -1.95 -2.33
CA ASN A 79 34.73 -0.71 -2.08
C ASN A 79 35.47 -0.70 -0.72
N LYS A 80 35.60 -1.86 -0.06
CA LYS A 80 36.47 -2.06 1.12
C LYS A 80 37.88 -2.48 0.71
#